data_AF-A0A494W0A2-F1
#
_entry.id   AF-A0A494W0A2-F1
#
_cell.length_a   1.000
_cell.length_b   1.000
_cell.length_c   1.000
_cell.angle_alpha   90.00
_cell.angle_beta   90.00
_cell.angle_gamma   90.00
#
_symmetry.space_group_name_H-M   'P 1'
#
loop_
_entity.id
_entity.type
_entity.pdbx_description
1 polymer ?
#
loop_
_entity_poly.entity_id
_entity_poly.type
_entity_poly.pdbx_seq_one_letter_code
_entity_poly.pdbx_strand_id
1 'polypeptide(L)'
;MSRSDRVLADAEAVLRRHSDRGRSLSTRARQRRNAGLIRKLKFAFWAVLAILLASAAAGFIMPLGVTGVMIALGVIIAALVLIALIPTESRVPAEALAQTDLAALPLKTEIWLENQRKALPAPAVTLVDSIGVRLETLAPQLERVGEGDPAAQEIRRLLADHLPELVTGYQSIPEPLRREERNGRVPEKQLVEGLSVIDAEIARMSETLASGDLDKLAVQNRFLELKYQEAKELGQ
;
A
#
# COMPACT_ATOMS: atom_id res chain seq x y z
N MET A 1 -15.31 38.30 -17.78
CA MET A 1 -15.39 36.87 -17.40
C MET A 1 -16.84 36.53 -17.17
N SER A 2 -17.37 35.59 -17.94
CA SER A 2 -18.76 35.13 -17.85
C SER A 2 -18.98 34.39 -16.52
N ARG A 3 -20.21 34.42 -15.99
CA ARG A 3 -20.60 33.63 -14.80
C ARG A 3 -20.31 32.13 -15.01
N SER A 4 -20.43 31.67 -16.24
CA SER A 4 -20.09 30.30 -16.64
C SER A 4 -18.59 29.99 -16.49
N ASP A 5 -17.71 30.96 -16.76
CA ASP A 5 -16.26 30.78 -16.60
C ASP A 5 -15.87 30.61 -15.14
N ARG A 6 -16.57 31.30 -14.23
CA ARG A 6 -16.36 31.14 -12.77
C ARG A 6 -16.86 29.81 -12.26
N VAL A 7 -18.03 29.35 -12.74
CA VAL A 7 -18.58 28.04 -12.35
C VAL A 7 -17.71 26.91 -12.88
N LEU A 8 -17.18 27.01 -14.11
CA LEU A 8 -16.24 26.04 -14.66
C LEU A 8 -14.91 26.05 -13.90
N ALA A 9 -14.40 27.22 -13.53
CA ALA A 9 -13.17 27.33 -12.72
C ALA A 9 -13.33 26.73 -11.31
N ASP A 10 -14.46 26.97 -10.63
CA ASP A 10 -14.75 26.36 -9.33
C ASP A 10 -14.95 24.84 -9.45
N ALA A 11 -15.67 24.38 -10.48
CA ALA A 11 -15.86 22.96 -10.74
C ALA A 11 -14.52 22.26 -11.03
N GLU A 12 -13.64 22.89 -11.82
CA GLU A 12 -12.32 22.38 -12.13
C GLU A 12 -11.37 22.44 -10.93
N ALA A 13 -11.50 23.44 -10.05
CA ALA A 13 -10.76 23.50 -8.79
C ALA A 13 -11.18 22.39 -7.80
N VAL A 14 -12.49 22.07 -7.73
CA VAL A 14 -13.02 20.96 -6.92
C VAL A 14 -12.60 19.61 -7.50
N LEU A 15 -12.65 19.45 -8.83
CA LEU A 15 -12.18 18.25 -9.53
C LEU A 15 -10.67 18.05 -9.41
N ARG A 16 -9.87 19.13 -9.46
CA ARG A 16 -8.41 19.07 -9.17
C ARG A 16 -8.14 18.62 -7.74
N ARG A 17 -8.86 19.18 -6.76
CA ARG A 17 -8.72 18.79 -5.35
C ARG A 17 -9.07 17.32 -5.10
N HIS A 18 -9.99 16.74 -5.87
CA HIS A 18 -10.30 15.31 -5.81
C HIS A 18 -9.35 14.43 -6.64
N SER A 19 -8.90 14.89 -7.82
CA SER A 19 -8.02 14.10 -8.71
C SER A 19 -6.56 14.04 -8.25
N ASP A 20 -6.07 15.06 -7.54
CA ASP A 20 -4.72 15.05 -6.97
C ASP A 20 -4.61 14.10 -5.75
N ARG A 21 -5.74 13.81 -5.08
CA ARG A 21 -5.82 12.87 -3.95
C ARG A 21 -5.50 11.42 -4.35
N GLY A 22 -5.77 11.03 -5.59
CA GLY A 22 -5.46 9.70 -6.13
C GLY A 22 -4.09 9.60 -6.82
N ARG A 23 -3.52 10.71 -7.30
CA ARG A 23 -2.25 10.68 -8.05
C ARG A 23 -1.01 10.62 -7.15
N SER A 24 -1.03 11.24 -5.97
CA SER A 24 0.11 11.21 -5.03
C SER A 24 0.30 9.83 -4.38
N LEU A 25 -0.79 9.10 -4.13
CA LEU A 25 -0.78 7.69 -3.70
C LEU A 25 -0.13 6.80 -4.76
N SER A 26 -0.52 7.00 -6.02
CA SER A 26 -0.04 6.17 -7.13
C SER A 26 1.46 6.28 -7.37
N THR A 27 2.11 7.43 -7.09
CA THR A 27 3.53 7.64 -7.40
C THR A 27 4.46 7.06 -6.34
N ARG A 28 4.11 7.15 -5.04
CA ARG A 28 4.91 6.55 -3.96
C ARG A 28 4.63 5.05 -3.77
N ALA A 29 3.39 4.60 -3.94
CA ALA A 29 3.07 3.17 -4.01
C ALA A 29 3.74 2.49 -5.23
N ARG A 30 3.82 3.16 -6.39
CA ARG A 30 4.63 2.69 -7.55
C ARG A 30 6.11 2.62 -7.24
N GLN A 31 6.66 3.57 -6.47
CA GLN A 31 8.08 3.56 -6.11
C GLN A 31 8.45 2.34 -5.24
N ARG A 32 7.50 1.81 -4.44
CA ARG A 32 7.67 0.60 -3.63
C ARG A 32 7.29 -0.70 -4.37
N ARG A 33 6.44 -0.64 -5.42
CA ARG A 33 6.22 -1.74 -6.40
C ARG A 33 7.50 -2.16 -7.13
N ASN A 34 8.50 -1.29 -7.18
CA ASN A 34 9.78 -1.58 -7.83
C ASN A 34 10.66 -2.59 -7.07
N ALA A 35 10.30 -3.06 -5.87
CA ALA A 35 11.04 -4.12 -5.19
C ALA A 35 11.10 -5.41 -6.04
N GLY A 36 10.01 -5.75 -6.74
CA GLY A 36 9.97 -6.87 -7.69
C GLY A 36 10.86 -6.64 -8.91
N LEU A 37 10.90 -5.40 -9.43
CA LEU A 37 11.79 -4.99 -10.51
C LEU A 37 13.26 -5.03 -10.10
N ILE A 38 13.61 -4.56 -8.89
CA ILE A 38 14.97 -4.63 -8.32
C ILE A 38 15.39 -6.09 -8.16
N ARG A 39 14.48 -6.98 -7.73
CA ARG A 39 14.75 -8.41 -7.60
C ARG A 39 15.01 -9.05 -8.97
N LYS A 40 14.20 -8.72 -9.98
CA LYS A 40 14.46 -9.12 -11.39
C LYS A 40 15.79 -8.59 -11.91
N LEU A 41 16.12 -7.34 -11.61
CA LEU A 41 17.38 -6.72 -12.02
C LEU A 41 18.58 -7.41 -11.38
N LYS A 42 18.49 -7.76 -10.09
CA LYS A 42 19.51 -8.55 -9.38
C LYS A 42 19.67 -9.94 -9.98
N PHE A 43 18.57 -10.66 -10.24
CA PHE A 43 18.63 -11.98 -10.88
C PHE A 43 19.19 -11.90 -12.30
N ALA A 44 18.79 -10.91 -13.09
CA ALA A 44 19.31 -10.67 -14.44
C ALA A 44 20.81 -10.36 -14.39
N PHE A 45 21.25 -9.50 -13.47
CA PHE A 45 22.66 -9.18 -13.27
C PHE A 45 23.49 -10.42 -12.93
N TRP A 46 23.02 -11.26 -11.98
CA TRP A 46 23.72 -12.50 -11.60
C TRP A 46 23.75 -13.53 -12.73
N ALA A 47 22.66 -13.67 -13.50
CA ALA A 47 22.61 -14.57 -14.65
C ALA A 47 23.61 -14.13 -15.73
N VAL A 48 23.63 -12.84 -16.08
CA VAL A 48 24.58 -12.28 -17.07
C VAL A 48 26.02 -12.44 -16.58
N LEU A 49 26.29 -12.15 -15.30
CA LEU A 49 27.63 -12.30 -14.71
C LEU A 49 28.11 -13.76 -14.76
N ALA A 50 27.25 -14.73 -14.43
CA ALA A 50 27.58 -16.15 -14.48
C ALA A 50 27.89 -16.62 -15.92
N ILE A 51 27.10 -16.16 -16.90
CA ILE A 51 27.30 -16.51 -18.32
C ILE A 51 28.60 -15.90 -18.85
N LEU A 52 28.92 -14.64 -18.48
CA LEU A 52 30.16 -13.99 -18.86
C LEU A 52 31.38 -14.68 -18.26
N LEU A 53 31.34 -15.06 -16.98
CA LEU A 53 32.41 -15.81 -16.31
C LEU A 53 32.60 -17.20 -16.91
N ALA A 54 31.52 -17.92 -17.20
CA ALA A 54 31.57 -19.22 -17.87
C ALA A 54 32.15 -19.11 -19.28
N SER A 55 31.75 -18.08 -20.04
CA SER A 55 32.28 -17.82 -21.39
C SER A 55 33.75 -17.43 -21.37
N ALA A 56 34.18 -16.61 -20.40
CA ALA A 56 35.59 -16.25 -20.22
C ALA A 56 36.47 -17.45 -19.85
N ALA A 57 35.99 -18.32 -18.96
CA ALA A 57 36.69 -19.55 -18.58
C ALA A 57 36.77 -20.55 -19.74
N ALA A 58 35.70 -20.71 -20.52
CA ALA A 58 35.70 -21.56 -21.71
C ALA A 58 36.63 -21.02 -22.81
N GLY A 59 36.68 -19.69 -22.99
CA GLY A 59 37.59 -19.02 -23.92
C GLY A 59 39.07 -19.16 -23.59
N PHE A 60 39.38 -19.43 -22.33
CA PHE A 60 40.76 -19.70 -21.88
C PHE A 60 41.23 -21.11 -22.27
N ILE A 61 40.32 -22.06 -22.41
CA ILE A 61 40.62 -23.47 -22.73
C ILE A 61 40.53 -23.73 -24.24
N MET A 62 39.62 -23.05 -24.94
CA MET A 62 39.42 -23.21 -26.39
C MET A 62 39.18 -21.84 -27.04
N PRO A 63 39.80 -21.52 -28.20
CA PRO A 63 39.59 -20.24 -28.86
C PRO A 63 38.14 -20.15 -29.34
N LEU A 64 37.32 -19.44 -28.57
CA LEU A 64 35.95 -19.08 -28.92
C LEU A 64 36.02 -18.07 -30.06
N GLY A 65 35.99 -18.55 -31.31
CA GLY A 65 35.81 -17.70 -32.49
C GLY A 65 34.48 -16.94 -32.44
N VAL A 66 34.16 -16.23 -33.52
CA VAL A 66 32.90 -15.44 -33.64
C VAL A 66 31.66 -16.25 -33.26
N THR A 67 31.63 -17.55 -33.57
CA THR A 67 30.55 -18.48 -33.21
C THR A 67 30.36 -18.63 -31.69
N GLY A 68 31.42 -18.67 -30.90
CA GLY A 68 31.35 -18.80 -29.44
C GLY A 68 30.76 -17.55 -28.78
N VAL A 69 31.12 -16.37 -29.28
CA VAL A 69 30.56 -15.09 -28.84
C VAL A 69 29.07 -15.01 -29.16
N MET A 70 28.65 -15.49 -30.34
CA MET A 70 27.25 -15.51 -30.75
C MET A 70 26.40 -16.46 -29.89
N ILE A 71 26.94 -17.62 -29.50
CA ILE A 71 26.25 -18.55 -28.58
C ILE A 71 26.11 -17.91 -27.19
N ALA A 72 27.18 -17.31 -26.66
CA ALA A 72 27.13 -16.62 -25.37
C ALA A 72 26.09 -15.49 -25.36
N LEU A 73 26.03 -14.70 -26.44
CA LEU A 73 25.02 -13.65 -26.61
C LEU A 73 23.59 -14.23 -26.67
N GLY A 74 23.39 -15.34 -27.38
CA GLY A 74 22.11 -16.04 -27.43
C GLY A 74 21.63 -16.54 -26.07
N VAL A 75 22.54 -17.09 -25.25
CA VAL A 75 22.24 -17.55 -23.89
C VAL A 75 21.90 -16.37 -22.96
N ILE A 76 22.60 -15.23 -23.10
CA ILE A 76 22.29 -14.00 -22.37
C ILE A 76 20.87 -13.51 -22.72
N ILE A 77 20.54 -13.44 -24.01
CA ILE A 77 19.22 -12.99 -24.45
C ILE A 77 18.14 -13.95 -23.95
N ALA A 78 18.36 -15.27 -24.05
CA ALA A 78 17.43 -16.28 -23.56
C ALA A 78 17.20 -16.17 -22.04
N ALA A 79 18.27 -15.95 -21.25
CA ALA A 79 18.17 -15.76 -19.81
C ALA A 79 17.39 -14.47 -19.46
N LEU A 80 17.64 -13.37 -20.18
CA LEU A 80 16.89 -12.11 -20.00
C LEU A 80 15.41 -12.28 -20.32
N VAL A 81 15.08 -12.99 -21.40
CA VAL A 81 13.70 -13.30 -21.79
C VAL A 81 13.02 -14.18 -20.72
N LEU A 82 13.69 -15.24 -20.26
CA LEU A 82 13.15 -16.11 -19.20
C LEU A 82 12.88 -15.33 -17.90
N ILE A 83 13.79 -14.46 -17.48
CA ILE A 83 13.61 -13.63 -16.27
C ILE A 83 12.50 -12.59 -16.48
N ALA A 84 12.36 -12.04 -17.69
CA ALA A 84 11.29 -11.12 -18.02
C ALA A 84 9.90 -11.79 -17.97
N LEU A 85 9.81 -13.06 -18.40
CA LEU A 85 8.59 -13.86 -18.38
C LEU A 85 8.13 -14.27 -16.97
N ILE A 86 9.02 -14.28 -15.97
CA ILE A 86 8.62 -14.60 -14.59
C ILE A 86 7.62 -13.54 -14.08
N PRO A 87 6.39 -13.92 -13.68
CA PRO A 87 5.40 -12.97 -13.16
C PRO A 87 5.93 -12.27 -11.91
N THR A 88 5.96 -10.93 -11.93
CA THR A 88 6.35 -10.09 -10.77
C THR A 88 5.19 -9.76 -9.85
N GLU A 89 4.01 -10.35 -10.07
CA GLU A 89 2.87 -10.19 -9.17
C GLU A 89 3.27 -10.78 -7.83
N SER A 90 3.78 -9.91 -6.95
CA SER A 90 3.84 -10.18 -5.52
C SER A 90 2.39 -10.18 -5.06
N ARG A 91 1.67 -11.27 -5.35
CA ARG A 91 0.40 -11.58 -4.72
C ARG A 91 0.77 -11.77 -3.27
N VAL A 92 0.62 -10.71 -2.48
CA VAL A 92 0.64 -10.82 -1.04
C VAL A 92 -0.57 -11.70 -0.72
N PRO A 93 -0.40 -12.94 -0.25
CA PRO A 93 -1.55 -13.74 0.16
C PRO A 93 -2.14 -13.11 1.42
N ALA A 94 -3.46 -13.24 1.64
CA ALA A 94 -4.09 -12.63 2.82
C ALA A 94 -3.44 -13.13 4.12
N GLU A 95 -3.00 -14.39 4.11
CA GLU A 95 -2.27 -15.08 5.17
C GLU A 95 -0.93 -14.41 5.51
N ALA A 96 -0.32 -13.68 4.57
CA ALA A 96 0.90 -12.92 4.84
C ALA A 96 0.62 -11.66 5.66
N LEU A 97 -0.61 -11.14 5.68
CA LEU A 97 -0.98 -10.00 6.53
C LEU A 97 -1.02 -10.44 8.00
N ALA A 98 -1.63 -11.59 8.30
CA ALA A 98 -1.66 -12.15 9.66
C ALA A 98 -0.28 -12.36 10.28
N GLN A 99 0.72 -12.76 9.47
CA GLN A 99 2.10 -13.01 9.91
C GLN A 99 2.98 -11.76 9.91
N THR A 100 2.47 -10.60 9.51
CA THR A 100 3.27 -9.37 9.42
C THR A 100 3.33 -8.68 10.79
N ASP A 101 4.48 -8.06 11.07
CA ASP A 101 4.69 -7.18 12.21
C ASP A 101 3.73 -5.97 12.12
N LEU A 102 3.19 -5.53 13.24
CA LEU A 102 2.26 -4.42 13.35
C LEU A 102 2.77 -3.15 12.64
N ALA A 103 4.07 -2.84 12.74
CA ALA A 103 4.66 -1.66 12.10
C ALA A 103 4.60 -1.72 10.57
N ALA A 104 4.73 -2.92 9.99
CA ALA A 104 4.72 -3.14 8.55
C ALA A 104 3.31 -3.44 8.00
N LEU A 105 2.33 -3.67 8.88
CA LEU A 105 0.99 -4.13 8.52
C LEU A 105 0.21 -3.12 7.64
N PRO A 106 0.18 -1.81 7.92
CA PRO A 106 -0.53 -0.84 7.08
C PRO A 106 -0.02 -0.84 5.65
N LEU A 107 1.31 -0.84 5.49
CA LEU A 107 1.96 -0.86 4.19
C LEU A 107 1.66 -2.14 3.40
N LYS A 108 1.73 -3.31 4.03
CA LYS A 108 1.42 -4.56 3.34
C LYS A 108 -0.06 -4.65 2.98
N THR A 109 -0.94 -4.13 3.82
CA THR A 109 -2.38 -4.09 3.57
C THR A 109 -2.71 -3.18 2.39
N GLU A 110 -2.05 -2.02 2.28
CA GLU A 110 -2.16 -1.12 1.12
C GLU A 110 -1.76 -1.83 -0.19
N ILE A 111 -0.60 -2.51 -0.19
CA ILE A 111 -0.12 -3.28 -1.35
C ILE A 111 -1.10 -4.40 -1.71
N TRP A 112 -1.63 -5.07 -0.69
CA TRP A 112 -2.62 -6.12 -0.87
C TRP A 112 -3.90 -5.58 -1.52
N LEU A 113 -4.47 -4.50 -0.97
CA LEU A 113 -5.66 -3.82 -1.48
C LEU A 113 -5.48 -3.33 -2.93
N GLU A 114 -4.31 -2.77 -3.24
CA GLU A 114 -3.94 -2.32 -4.58
C GLU A 114 -3.97 -3.47 -5.60
N ASN A 115 -3.55 -4.68 -5.19
CA ASN A 115 -3.63 -5.86 -6.04
C ASN A 115 -5.09 -6.32 -6.27
N GLN A 116 -5.98 -6.09 -5.29
CA GLN A 116 -7.38 -6.49 -5.39
C GLN A 116 -8.22 -5.55 -6.27
N ARG A 117 -7.77 -4.32 -6.54
CA ARG A 117 -8.54 -3.30 -7.28
C ARG A 117 -9.25 -3.79 -8.53
N LYS A 118 -8.60 -4.62 -9.35
CA LYS A 118 -9.17 -5.11 -10.63
C LYS A 118 -10.38 -6.03 -10.44
N ALA A 119 -10.47 -6.70 -9.28
CA ALA A 119 -11.55 -7.62 -8.97
C ALA A 119 -12.75 -6.92 -8.30
N LEU A 120 -12.64 -5.63 -8.00
CA LEU A 120 -13.63 -4.87 -7.24
C LEU A 120 -14.50 -3.98 -8.15
N PRO A 121 -15.77 -3.76 -7.78
CA PRO A 121 -16.65 -2.83 -8.47
C PRO A 121 -16.22 -1.37 -8.23
N ALA A 122 -16.58 -0.48 -9.17
CA ALA A 122 -16.12 0.91 -9.13
C ALA A 122 -16.38 1.67 -7.80
N PRO A 123 -17.55 1.53 -7.14
CA PRO A 123 -17.80 2.18 -5.85
C PRO A 123 -16.95 1.60 -4.70
N ALA A 124 -16.55 0.33 -4.78
CA ALA A 124 -15.66 -0.27 -3.78
C ALA A 124 -14.22 0.21 -3.96
N VAL A 125 -13.79 0.47 -5.21
CA VAL A 125 -12.44 1.00 -5.48
C VAL A 125 -12.23 2.36 -4.81
N THR A 126 -13.23 3.24 -4.79
CA THR A 126 -13.11 4.55 -4.11
C THR A 126 -12.98 4.41 -2.59
N LEU A 127 -13.62 3.40 -1.99
CA LEU A 127 -13.45 3.09 -0.57
C LEU A 127 -12.08 2.47 -0.29
N VAL A 128 -11.57 1.61 -1.18
CA VAL A 128 -10.22 1.08 -1.06
C VAL A 128 -9.16 2.19 -1.16
N ASP A 129 -9.37 3.17 -2.04
CA ASP A 129 -8.53 4.39 -2.11
C ASP A 129 -8.53 5.14 -0.79
N SER A 130 -9.71 5.35 -0.20
CA SER A 130 -9.84 6.10 1.05
C SER A 130 -9.23 5.37 2.24
N ILE A 131 -9.35 4.03 2.28
CA ILE A 131 -8.66 3.17 3.24
C ILE A 131 -7.15 3.30 3.07
N GLY A 132 -6.64 3.21 1.83
CA GLY A 132 -5.21 3.37 1.54
C GLY A 132 -4.63 4.67 2.10
N VAL A 133 -5.31 5.81 1.90
CA VAL A 133 -4.91 7.11 2.48
C VAL A 133 -4.83 7.04 4.00
N ARG A 134 -5.84 6.44 4.65
CA ARG A 134 -5.85 6.30 6.12
C ARG A 134 -4.72 5.43 6.62
N LEU A 135 -4.41 4.32 5.93
CA LEU A 135 -3.30 3.44 6.29
C LEU A 135 -1.95 4.16 6.25
N GLU A 136 -1.73 5.05 5.28
CA GLU A 136 -0.52 5.88 5.23
C GLU A 136 -0.41 6.81 6.44
N THR A 137 -1.53 7.41 6.88
CA THR A 137 -1.55 8.28 8.06
C THR A 137 -1.36 7.52 9.37
N LEU A 138 -1.79 6.27 9.40
CA LEU A 138 -1.81 5.41 10.58
C LEU A 138 -0.47 4.70 10.80
N ALA A 139 0.30 4.43 9.75
CA ALA A 139 1.62 3.79 9.83
C ALA A 139 2.58 4.40 10.87
N PRO A 140 2.87 5.71 10.88
CA PRO A 140 3.77 6.30 11.88
C PRO A 140 3.18 6.30 13.30
N GLN A 141 1.86 6.17 13.46
CA GLN A 141 1.20 6.13 14.76
C GLN A 141 1.38 4.73 15.39
N LEU A 142 1.17 3.68 14.61
CA LEU A 142 1.38 2.30 15.06
C LEU A 142 2.84 2.02 15.44
N GLU A 143 3.80 2.59 14.72
CA GLU A 143 5.23 2.47 15.05
C GLU A 143 5.57 3.02 16.45
N ARG A 144 4.79 3.98 16.96
CA ARG A 144 5.00 4.60 18.28
C ARG A 144 4.32 3.87 19.42
N VAL A 145 3.14 3.30 19.14
CA VAL A 145 2.22 2.76 20.16
C VAL A 145 2.62 1.34 20.59
N GLY A 146 3.38 0.61 19.76
CA GLY A 146 3.94 -0.70 20.10
C GLY A 146 2.90 -1.82 20.13
N GLU A 147 3.35 -3.07 20.01
CA GLU A 147 2.44 -4.23 19.87
C GLU A 147 1.59 -4.53 21.11
N GLY A 148 1.93 -4.01 22.28
CA GLY A 148 1.22 -4.29 23.53
C GLY A 148 -0.08 -3.49 23.73
N ASP A 149 -0.33 -2.47 22.92
CA ASP A 149 -1.50 -1.59 23.09
C ASP A 149 -2.79 -2.27 22.60
N PRO A 150 -3.88 -2.27 23.39
CA PRO A 150 -5.17 -2.82 22.95
C PRO A 150 -5.69 -2.19 21.64
N ALA A 151 -5.53 -0.89 21.43
CA ALA A 151 -5.98 -0.21 20.21
C ALA A 151 -5.16 -0.67 18.99
N ALA A 152 -3.86 -0.91 19.17
CA ALA A 152 -3.00 -1.44 18.12
C ALA A 152 -3.37 -2.89 17.73
N GLN A 153 -3.75 -3.71 18.71
CA GLN A 153 -4.22 -5.07 18.47
C GLN A 153 -5.56 -5.10 17.73
N GLU A 154 -6.45 -4.14 17.99
CA GLU A 154 -7.72 -4.03 17.29
C GLU A 154 -7.52 -3.63 15.82
N ILE A 155 -6.63 -2.67 15.57
CA ILE A 155 -6.22 -2.33 14.20
C ILE A 155 -5.61 -3.54 13.50
N ARG A 156 -4.75 -4.32 14.18
CA ARG A 156 -4.18 -5.55 13.61
C ARG A 156 -5.27 -6.49 13.13
N ARG A 157 -6.28 -6.78 13.97
CA ARG A 157 -7.41 -7.66 13.59
C ARG A 157 -8.20 -7.10 12.41
N LEU A 158 -8.45 -5.79 12.41
CA LEU A 158 -9.17 -5.14 11.33
C LEU A 158 -8.45 -5.29 9.98
N LEU A 159 -7.13 -5.08 9.95
CA LEU A 159 -6.33 -5.09 8.73
C LEU A 159 -5.91 -6.50 8.28
N ALA A 160 -5.64 -7.40 9.23
CA ALA A 160 -5.17 -8.75 8.93
C ALA A 160 -6.29 -9.76 8.71
N ASP A 161 -7.43 -9.57 9.39
CA ASP A 161 -8.52 -10.54 9.40
C ASP A 161 -9.76 -9.97 8.69
N HIS A 162 -10.40 -8.93 9.24
CA HIS A 162 -11.71 -8.47 8.78
C HIS A 162 -11.72 -7.91 7.35
N LEU A 163 -10.76 -7.04 7.04
CA LEU A 163 -10.66 -6.42 5.72
C LEU A 163 -10.35 -7.46 4.63
N PRO A 164 -9.35 -8.35 4.82
CA PRO A 164 -9.09 -9.42 3.85
C PRO A 164 -10.25 -10.40 3.72
N GLU A 165 -10.89 -10.80 4.83
CA GLU A 165 -12.05 -11.70 4.82
C GLU A 165 -13.21 -11.13 4.01
N LEU A 166 -13.55 -9.85 4.19
CA LEU A 166 -14.64 -9.21 3.45
C LEU A 166 -14.38 -9.21 1.93
N VAL A 167 -13.18 -8.81 1.53
CA VAL A 167 -12.82 -8.69 0.11
C VAL A 167 -12.66 -10.06 -0.55
N THR A 168 -12.03 -11.02 0.13
CA THR A 168 -11.88 -12.40 -0.38
C THR A 168 -13.24 -13.12 -0.42
N GLY A 169 -14.10 -12.90 0.57
CA GLY A 169 -15.47 -13.39 0.60
C GLY A 169 -16.27 -12.93 -0.62
N TYR A 170 -16.21 -11.63 -0.95
CA TYR A 170 -16.83 -11.13 -2.18
C TYR A 170 -16.23 -11.76 -3.45
N GLN A 171 -14.91 -11.90 -3.52
CA GLN A 171 -14.25 -12.48 -4.70
C GLN A 171 -14.56 -13.96 -4.93
N SER A 172 -14.83 -14.71 -3.85
CA SER A 172 -15.22 -16.12 -3.93
C SER A 172 -16.56 -16.33 -4.65
N ILE A 173 -17.39 -15.28 -4.75
CA ILE A 173 -18.67 -15.31 -5.45
C ILE A 173 -18.41 -15.23 -6.97
N PRO A 174 -19.00 -16.13 -7.78
CA PRO A 174 -18.93 -16.06 -9.25
C PRO A 174 -19.43 -14.72 -9.79
N GLU A 175 -18.73 -14.15 -10.78
CA GLU A 175 -19.02 -12.82 -11.33
C GLU A 175 -20.50 -12.58 -11.70
N PRO A 176 -21.21 -13.50 -12.37
CA PRO A 176 -22.62 -13.30 -12.72
C PRO A 176 -23.52 -13.10 -11.50
N LEU A 177 -23.18 -13.71 -10.37
CA LEU A 177 -23.99 -13.70 -9.15
C LEU A 177 -23.71 -12.51 -8.24
N ARG A 178 -22.68 -11.70 -8.51
CA ARG A 178 -22.28 -10.58 -7.63
C ARG A 178 -23.28 -9.42 -7.63
N ARG A 179 -24.04 -9.29 -8.72
CA ARG A 179 -25.05 -8.25 -8.93
C ARG A 179 -26.49 -8.73 -8.74
N GLU A 180 -26.67 -10.05 -8.62
CA GLU A 180 -27.99 -10.63 -8.41
C GLU A 180 -28.40 -10.47 -6.95
N GLU A 181 -29.66 -10.08 -6.74
CA GLU A 181 -30.25 -10.05 -5.42
C GLU A 181 -30.56 -11.47 -4.96
N ARG A 182 -29.99 -11.85 -3.81
CA ARG A 182 -30.28 -13.13 -3.15
C ARG A 182 -30.57 -12.88 -1.68
N ASN A 183 -31.69 -13.42 -1.21
CA ASN A 183 -32.15 -13.27 0.17
C ASN A 183 -32.28 -11.78 0.59
N GLY A 184 -32.76 -10.92 -0.31
CA GLY A 184 -32.93 -9.49 -0.04
C GLY A 184 -31.63 -8.68 0.01
N ARG A 185 -30.51 -9.26 -0.42
CA ARG A 185 -29.19 -8.61 -0.37
C ARG A 185 -28.45 -8.79 -1.69
N VAL A 186 -27.69 -7.77 -2.07
CA VAL A 186 -26.84 -7.78 -3.26
C VAL A 186 -25.38 -7.81 -2.79
N PRO A 187 -24.56 -8.82 -3.17
CA PRO A 187 -23.18 -8.94 -2.71
C PRO A 187 -22.32 -7.70 -2.98
N GLU A 188 -22.47 -7.07 -4.14
CA GLU A 188 -21.78 -5.82 -4.46
C GLU A 188 -22.13 -4.69 -3.47
N LYS A 189 -23.42 -4.56 -3.08
CA LYS A 189 -23.83 -3.55 -2.09
C LYS A 189 -23.28 -3.87 -0.70
N GLN A 190 -23.31 -5.14 -0.30
CA GLN A 190 -22.77 -5.58 0.98
C GLN A 190 -21.27 -5.33 1.11
N LEU A 191 -20.51 -5.55 0.03
CA LEU A 191 -19.10 -5.22 -0.02
C LEU A 191 -18.87 -3.71 0.21
N VAL A 192 -19.61 -2.86 -0.49
CA VAL A 192 -19.51 -1.40 -0.36
C VAL A 192 -19.86 -0.94 1.05
N GLU A 193 -20.94 -1.47 1.63
CA GLU A 193 -21.34 -1.18 3.01
C GLU A 193 -20.27 -1.64 4.02
N GLY A 194 -19.78 -2.87 3.89
CA GLY A 194 -18.73 -3.40 4.76
C GLY A 194 -17.42 -2.61 4.67
N LEU A 195 -16.99 -2.25 3.46
CA LEU A 195 -15.79 -1.43 3.25
C LEU A 195 -15.97 -0.02 3.83
N SER A 196 -17.18 0.56 3.74
CA SER A 196 -17.50 1.85 4.35
C SER A 196 -17.42 1.80 5.88
N VAL A 197 -17.90 0.72 6.49
CA VAL A 197 -17.79 0.51 7.94
C VAL A 197 -16.33 0.38 8.37
N ILE A 198 -15.54 -0.44 7.67
CA ILE A 198 -14.09 -0.60 7.92
C ILE A 198 -13.37 0.74 7.80
N ASP A 199 -13.64 1.48 6.73
CA ASP A 199 -13.05 2.79 6.45
C ASP A 199 -13.33 3.81 7.57
N ALA A 200 -14.56 3.84 8.08
CA ALA A 200 -14.95 4.67 9.22
C ALA A 200 -14.32 4.20 10.55
N GLU A 201 -14.17 2.89 10.75
CA GLU A 201 -13.53 2.34 11.94
C GLU A 201 -12.03 2.68 12.00
N ILE A 202 -11.32 2.54 10.87
CA ILE A 202 -9.92 2.95 10.77
C ILE A 202 -9.76 4.44 11.13
N ALA A 203 -10.70 5.28 10.69
CA ALA A 203 -10.69 6.71 11.02
C ALA A 203 -10.83 6.95 12.53
N ARG A 204 -11.78 6.30 13.19
CA ARG A 204 -12.00 6.40 14.65
C ARG A 204 -10.81 5.89 15.45
N MET A 205 -10.25 4.76 15.06
CA MET A 205 -9.08 4.18 15.72
C MET A 205 -7.86 5.09 15.56
N SER A 206 -7.65 5.70 14.39
CA SER A 206 -6.56 6.67 14.21
C SER A 206 -6.73 7.89 15.10
N GLU A 207 -7.96 8.40 15.24
CA GLU A 207 -8.24 9.52 16.16
C GLU A 207 -7.97 9.13 17.62
N THR A 208 -8.33 7.91 18.01
CA THR A 208 -8.07 7.35 19.36
C THR A 208 -6.58 7.19 19.63
N LEU A 209 -5.79 6.76 18.65
CA LEU A 209 -4.33 6.71 18.81
C LEU A 209 -3.72 8.12 18.90
N ALA A 210 -4.28 9.09 18.19
CA ALA A 210 -3.79 10.47 18.20
C ALA A 210 -4.16 11.23 19.48
N SER A 211 -5.29 10.92 20.12
CA SER A 211 -5.73 11.62 21.35
C SER A 211 -4.72 11.50 22.49
N GLY A 212 -4.08 10.34 22.65
CA GLY A 212 -3.04 10.14 23.66
C GLY A 212 -1.81 11.06 23.47
N ASP A 213 -1.48 11.43 22.23
CA ASP A 213 -0.41 12.39 21.95
C ASP A 213 -0.89 13.83 22.19
N LEU A 214 -2.14 14.15 21.88
CA LEU A 214 -2.75 15.47 22.14
C LEU A 214 -2.83 15.76 23.64
N ASP A 215 -3.20 14.78 24.45
CA ASP A 215 -3.28 14.91 25.91
C ASP A 215 -1.90 15.20 26.52
N LYS A 216 -0.85 14.51 26.07
CA LYS A 216 0.54 14.78 26.50
C LYS A 216 0.98 16.20 26.17
N LEU A 217 0.64 16.69 24.97
CA LEU A 217 0.93 18.06 24.56
C LEU A 217 0.18 19.09 25.42
N ALA A 218 -1.09 18.84 25.73
CA ALA A 218 -1.88 19.71 26.60
C ALA A 218 -1.27 19.81 28.02
N VAL A 219 -0.82 18.69 28.60
CA VAL A 219 -0.15 18.68 29.90
C VAL A 219 1.15 19.47 29.87
N GLN A 220 1.97 19.30 28.83
CA GLN A 220 3.23 20.06 28.70
C GLN A 220 2.98 21.57 28.58
N ASN A 221 2.01 21.98 27.76
CA ASN A 221 1.65 23.39 27.63
C ASN A 221 1.19 23.97 28.97
N ARG A 222 0.33 23.23 29.71
CA ARG A 222 -0.14 23.68 31.02
C ARG A 222 1.00 23.80 32.04
N PHE A 223 1.95 22.87 32.03
CA PHE A 223 3.14 22.95 32.89
C PHE A 223 4.01 24.17 32.55
N LEU A 224 4.21 24.47 31.26
CA LEU A 224 4.96 25.65 30.83
C LEU A 224 4.26 26.94 31.26
N GLU A 225 2.95 27.06 31.06
CA GLU A 225 2.17 28.21 31.53
C GLU A 225 2.37 28.47 33.02
N LEU A 226 2.23 27.43 33.85
CA LEU A 226 2.40 27.55 35.30
C LEU A 226 3.83 27.95 35.67
N LYS A 227 4.86 27.30 35.09
CA LYS A 227 6.27 27.59 35.38
C LYS A 227 6.66 29.02 35.01
N TYR A 228 6.20 29.53 33.86
CA TYR A 228 6.52 30.89 33.42
C TYR A 228 5.67 31.95 34.11
N GLN A 229 4.43 31.63 34.54
CA GLN A 229 3.65 32.52 35.40
C GLN A 229 4.29 32.66 36.78
N GLU A 230 4.68 31.56 37.41
CA GLU A 230 5.34 31.54 38.73
C GLU A 230 6.70 32.28 38.70
N ALA A 231 7.49 32.11 37.63
CA ALA A 231 8.74 32.86 37.45
C ALA A 231 8.53 34.38 37.27
N LYS A 232 7.36 34.79 36.75
CA LYS A 232 7.00 36.20 36.59
C LYS A 232 6.50 36.82 37.91
N GLU A 233 5.87 36.03 38.77
CA GLU A 233 5.39 36.44 40.09
C GLU A 233 6.53 36.50 41.13
N LEU A 234 7.53 35.62 41.05
CA LEU A 234 8.71 35.61 41.92
C LEU A 234 9.82 36.61 41.51
N GLY A 235 9.67 37.26 40.35
CA GLY A 235 10.57 38.28 39.84
C GLY A 235 10.16 39.73 40.18
N GLN A 236 9.14 39.90 41.02
CA GLN A 236 8.73 41.17 41.63
C GLN A 236 9.06 41.16 43.13
#